data_AF-A0A7S2KT96-F1
#
_entry.id   AF-A0A7S2KT96-F1
#
_cell.length_a   1.000
_cell.length_b   1.000
_cell.length_c   1.000
_cell.angle_alpha   90.00
_cell.angle_beta   90.00
_cell.angle_gamma   90.00
#
_symmetry.space_group_name_H-M   'P 1'
#
loop_
_entity.id
_entity.type
_entity.pdbx_description
1 polymer ?
#
loop_
_entity_poly.entity_id
_entity_poly.type
_entity_poly.pdbx_seq_one_letter_code
_entity_poly.pdbx_strand_id
1 'polypeptide(L)'
;MLHVDWAVKDPKWRSRMLDTLDRLGEARSRNGNWPSTCGEQGDHLVHFCHGAPGMVWLYCKAFSVFGDQRFLDYATAAAQTVWQYGILRKGPGLCHGVAGNGYALLEMFRATGDSLWLARAKHFASRMLAKDVVDASRTPDSQWSLFEGLAGTLCFLLDLRSSPSAAALPLFDPRASFGVPAGALADGGPGRKRRGAAE
;
A
#
# COMPACT_ATOMS: atom_id res chain seq x y z
N MET A 1 -13.89 15.43 13.81
CA MET A 1 -14.20 16.69 13.10
C MET A 1 -12.93 17.16 12.41
N LEU A 2 -12.78 16.79 11.14
CA LEU A 2 -11.93 17.43 10.11
C LEU A 2 -12.18 16.63 8.83
N HIS A 3 -13.30 16.89 8.16
CA HIS A 3 -13.49 16.36 6.81
C HIS A 3 -13.86 17.52 5.91
N VAL A 4 -13.05 17.69 4.87
CA VAL A 4 -13.27 18.59 3.73
C VAL A 4 -14.48 18.12 2.89
N ASP A 5 -15.56 17.70 3.54
CA ASP A 5 -16.80 17.23 2.92
C ASP A 5 -17.37 18.27 1.97
N TRP A 6 -17.16 19.55 2.30
CA TRP A 6 -17.51 20.67 1.45
C TRP A 6 -16.88 20.54 0.06
N ALA A 7 -15.64 20.04 -0.07
CA ALA A 7 -14.97 19.92 -1.35
C ALA A 7 -15.59 18.83 -2.24
N VAL A 8 -16.13 17.77 -1.63
CA VAL A 8 -16.82 16.69 -2.36
C VAL A 8 -18.27 17.04 -2.67
N LYS A 9 -18.92 17.85 -1.82
CA LYS A 9 -20.32 18.27 -1.96
C LYS A 9 -20.49 19.51 -2.84
N ASP A 10 -19.53 20.43 -2.86
CA ASP A 10 -19.53 21.58 -3.75
C ASP A 10 -19.38 21.11 -5.21
N PRO A 11 -20.35 21.38 -6.10
CA PRO A 11 -20.33 20.90 -7.47
C PRO A 11 -19.10 21.33 -8.27
N LYS A 12 -18.58 22.54 -8.01
CA LYS A 12 -17.40 23.08 -8.70
C LYS A 12 -16.15 22.31 -8.30
N TRP A 13 -15.97 22.06 -7.00
CA TRP A 13 -14.80 21.32 -6.51
C TRP A 13 -14.87 19.83 -6.84
N ARG A 14 -16.05 19.23 -6.70
CA ARG A 14 -16.30 17.86 -7.14
C ARG A 14 -15.95 17.66 -8.62
N SER A 15 -16.44 18.55 -9.49
CA SER A 15 -16.16 18.51 -10.93
C SER A 15 -14.65 18.61 -11.20
N ARG A 16 -13.94 19.52 -10.54
CA ARG A 16 -12.47 19.65 -10.67
C ARG A 16 -11.71 18.41 -10.21
N MET A 17 -12.12 17.79 -9.10
CA MET A 17 -11.51 16.56 -8.62
C MET A 17 -11.68 15.41 -9.62
N LEU A 18 -12.89 15.22 -10.13
CA LEU A 18 -13.20 14.16 -11.09
C LEU A 18 -12.46 14.37 -12.41
N ASP A 19 -12.48 15.59 -12.98
CA ASP A 19 -11.72 15.93 -14.19
C ASP A 19 -10.21 15.69 -14.00
N THR A 20 -9.66 16.04 -12.82
CA THR A 20 -8.25 15.79 -12.53
C THR A 20 -7.93 14.30 -12.44
N LEU A 21 -8.80 13.52 -11.78
CA LEU A 21 -8.63 12.06 -11.66
C LEU A 21 -8.70 11.36 -13.02
N ASP A 22 -9.61 11.80 -13.90
CA ASP A 22 -9.78 11.28 -15.25
C ASP A 22 -8.56 11.64 -16.12
N ARG A 23 -8.10 12.91 -16.09
CA ARG A 23 -6.86 13.32 -16.79
C ARG A 23 -5.64 12.55 -16.33
N LEU A 24 -5.51 12.32 -15.03
CA LEU A 24 -4.45 11.46 -14.50
C LEU A 24 -4.61 10.03 -15.04
N GLY A 25 -5.83 9.51 -15.15
CA GLY A 25 -6.09 8.15 -15.63
C GLY A 25 -5.71 7.98 -17.10
N GLU A 26 -6.00 9.00 -17.90
CA GLU A 26 -5.66 9.09 -19.33
C GLU A 26 -4.16 9.30 -19.58
N ALA A 27 -3.43 9.91 -18.65
CA ALA A 27 -1.99 10.12 -18.74
C ALA A 27 -1.16 8.82 -18.57
N ARG A 28 -1.83 7.69 -18.30
CA ARG A 28 -1.20 6.37 -18.13
C ARG A 28 -0.53 5.91 -19.42
N SER A 29 0.65 5.33 -19.28
CA SER A 29 1.36 4.65 -20.36
C SER A 29 0.58 3.41 -20.84
N ARG A 30 0.98 2.88 -22.01
CA ARG A 30 0.43 1.63 -22.56
C ARG A 30 0.59 0.45 -21.61
N ASN A 31 1.65 0.41 -20.80
CA ASN A 31 1.90 -0.70 -19.87
C ASN A 31 1.18 -0.56 -18.53
N GLY A 32 0.38 0.49 -18.32
CA GLY A 32 -0.32 0.66 -17.04
C GLY A 32 0.40 1.52 -16.01
N ASN A 33 1.48 2.21 -16.39
CA ASN A 33 2.27 3.04 -15.48
C ASN A 33 2.08 4.53 -15.74
N TRP A 34 2.74 5.38 -14.93
CA TRP A 34 2.72 6.83 -15.08
C TRP A 34 4.12 7.39 -15.26
N PRO A 35 4.29 8.39 -16.14
CA PRO A 35 5.53 9.16 -16.21
C PRO A 35 5.75 9.93 -14.90
N SER A 36 7.01 10.13 -14.53
CA SER A 36 7.37 10.95 -13.36
C SER A 36 7.01 12.41 -13.55
N THR A 37 7.16 12.92 -14.77
CA THR A 37 6.93 14.33 -15.10
C THR A 37 5.96 14.44 -16.27
N CYS A 38 5.12 15.48 -16.25
CA CYS A 38 4.21 15.77 -17.35
C CYS A 38 4.99 15.96 -18.67
N GLY A 39 4.58 15.26 -19.73
CA GLY A 39 5.21 15.33 -21.05
C GLY A 39 6.39 14.38 -21.26
N GLU A 40 6.85 13.67 -20.22
CA GLU A 40 7.83 12.59 -20.41
C GLU A 40 7.16 11.39 -21.09
N GLN A 41 7.86 10.79 -22.04
CA GLN A 41 7.45 9.52 -22.66
C GLN A 41 8.01 8.30 -21.92
N GLY A 42 8.79 8.52 -20.87
CA GLY A 42 9.45 7.47 -20.10
C GLY A 42 8.48 6.74 -19.18
N ASP A 43 8.47 5.41 -19.29
CA ASP A 43 7.71 4.50 -18.44
C ASP A 43 8.67 3.49 -17.79
N HIS A 44 9.40 3.95 -16.77
CA HIS A 44 10.50 3.16 -16.19
C HIS A 44 10.50 3.13 -14.66
N LEU A 45 9.77 4.04 -14.00
CA LEU A 45 9.70 4.09 -12.55
C LEU A 45 8.43 3.39 -12.08
N VAL A 46 8.60 2.25 -11.41
CA VAL A 46 7.51 1.53 -10.74
C VAL A 46 7.77 1.64 -9.25
N HIS A 47 7.70 2.88 -8.75
CA HIS A 47 8.02 3.26 -7.38
C HIS A 47 6.80 3.86 -6.68
N PHE A 48 6.77 3.79 -5.34
CA PHE A 48 5.75 4.50 -4.58
C PHE A 48 5.80 6.01 -4.82
N CYS A 49 7.00 6.60 -4.85
CA CYS A 49 7.15 8.04 -5.09
C CYS A 49 6.84 8.48 -6.53
N HIS A 50 7.01 7.60 -7.52
CA HIS A 50 6.77 7.90 -8.93
C HIS A 50 6.34 6.63 -9.68
N GLY A 51 5.13 6.65 -10.22
CA GLY A 51 4.57 5.57 -11.04
C GLY A 51 3.38 4.85 -10.40
N ALA A 52 3.08 3.68 -10.96
CA ALA A 52 1.89 2.89 -10.68
C ALA A 52 1.68 2.58 -9.18
N PRO A 53 2.70 2.24 -8.37
CA PRO A 53 2.47 1.93 -6.97
C PRO A 53 1.79 3.06 -6.20
N GLY A 54 2.21 4.32 -6.37
CA GLY A 54 1.53 5.46 -5.74
C GLY A 54 0.12 5.69 -6.29
N MET A 55 -0.10 5.43 -7.58
CA MET A 55 -1.41 5.60 -8.24
C MET A 55 -2.45 4.59 -7.75
N VAL A 56 -2.04 3.40 -7.32
CA VAL A 56 -2.95 2.43 -6.66
C VAL A 56 -3.67 3.09 -5.48
N TRP A 57 -2.94 3.75 -4.56
CA TRP A 57 -3.57 4.42 -3.41
C TRP A 57 -4.51 5.54 -3.82
N LEU A 58 -4.09 6.39 -4.76
CA LEU A 58 -4.94 7.49 -5.24
C LEU A 58 -6.28 6.96 -5.73
N TYR A 59 -6.25 5.94 -6.59
CA TYR A 59 -7.44 5.41 -7.22
C TYR A 59 -8.29 4.53 -6.30
N CYS A 60 -7.68 3.75 -5.40
CA CYS A 60 -8.43 3.09 -4.32
C CYS A 60 -9.14 4.11 -3.42
N LYS A 61 -8.50 5.24 -3.11
CA LYS A 61 -9.12 6.33 -2.34
C LYS A 61 -10.24 6.99 -3.12
N ALA A 62 -10.03 7.29 -4.40
CA ALA A 62 -11.05 7.87 -5.27
C ALA A 62 -12.28 6.96 -5.38
N PHE A 63 -12.08 5.66 -5.60
CA PHE A 63 -13.17 4.66 -5.60
C PHE A 63 -13.95 4.67 -4.27
N SER A 64 -13.25 4.67 -3.13
CA SER A 64 -13.89 4.71 -1.81
C SER A 64 -14.69 5.98 -1.53
N VAL A 65 -14.32 7.12 -2.12
CA VAL A 65 -15.00 8.42 -1.90
C VAL A 65 -16.14 8.64 -2.89
N PHE A 66 -15.94 8.26 -4.15
CA PHE A 66 -16.87 8.57 -5.23
C PHE A 66 -17.76 7.40 -5.65
N GLY A 67 -17.40 6.16 -5.31
CA GLY A 67 -18.14 4.96 -5.67
C GLY A 67 -18.16 4.64 -7.17
N ASP A 68 -17.31 5.28 -7.96
CA ASP A 68 -17.25 5.13 -9.42
C ASP A 68 -16.26 4.03 -9.82
N GLN A 69 -16.77 3.00 -10.50
CA GLN A 69 -16.01 1.82 -10.93
C GLN A 69 -14.78 2.16 -11.77
N ARG A 70 -14.81 3.26 -12.54
CA ARG A 70 -13.68 3.70 -13.37
C ARG A 70 -12.41 3.88 -12.56
N PHE A 71 -12.52 4.36 -11.31
CA PHE A 71 -11.37 4.52 -10.43
C PHE A 71 -10.83 3.17 -9.95
N LEU A 72 -11.68 2.18 -9.68
CA LEU A 72 -11.21 0.84 -9.35
C LEU A 72 -10.52 0.18 -10.55
N ASP A 73 -10.97 0.46 -11.77
CA ASP A 73 -10.33 -0.04 -13.00
C ASP A 73 -8.93 0.57 -13.18
N TYR A 74 -8.76 1.87 -12.91
CA TYR A 74 -7.44 2.51 -12.89
C TYR A 74 -6.52 1.95 -11.80
N ALA A 75 -7.03 1.74 -10.57
CA ALA A 75 -6.27 1.12 -9.49
C ALA A 75 -5.83 -0.30 -9.86
N THR A 76 -6.73 -1.07 -10.48
CA THR A 76 -6.46 -2.43 -10.94
C THR A 76 -5.37 -2.43 -12.01
N ALA A 77 -5.45 -1.55 -13.01
CA ALA A 77 -4.42 -1.43 -14.04
C ALA A 77 -3.04 -1.10 -13.42
N ALA A 78 -3.00 -0.13 -12.49
CA ALA A 78 -1.77 0.22 -11.78
C ALA A 78 -1.20 -0.98 -11.01
N ALA A 79 -2.05 -1.74 -10.31
CA ALA A 79 -1.62 -2.91 -9.54
C ALA A 79 -1.16 -4.08 -10.42
N GLN A 80 -1.70 -4.23 -11.64
CA GLN A 80 -1.16 -5.18 -12.62
C GLN A 80 0.24 -4.77 -13.07
N THR A 81 0.50 -3.48 -13.29
CA THR A 81 1.84 -2.95 -13.56
C THR A 81 2.79 -3.25 -12.40
N VAL A 82 2.35 -3.03 -11.16
CA VAL A 82 3.13 -3.38 -9.97
C VAL A 82 3.44 -4.88 -9.97
N TRP A 83 2.45 -5.74 -10.22
CA TRP A 83 2.67 -7.19 -10.29
C TRP A 83 3.71 -7.57 -11.35
N GLN A 84 3.64 -6.98 -12.54
CA GLN A 84 4.50 -7.33 -13.66
C GLN A 84 5.93 -6.80 -13.53
N TYR A 85 6.11 -5.60 -12.95
CA TYR A 85 7.37 -4.86 -12.99
C TYR A 85 7.88 -4.38 -11.62
N GLY A 86 7.17 -4.70 -10.53
CA GLY A 86 7.43 -4.14 -9.20
C GLY A 86 8.50 -4.86 -8.36
N ILE A 87 9.10 -5.95 -8.85
CA ILE A 87 10.29 -6.56 -8.21
C ILE A 87 11.53 -5.78 -8.68
N LEU A 88 11.84 -4.72 -7.97
CA LEU A 88 12.89 -3.77 -8.33
C LEU A 88 14.29 -4.27 -7.95
N ARG A 89 15.28 -3.89 -8.75
CA ARG A 89 16.71 -4.04 -8.43
C ARG A 89 17.28 -2.82 -7.66
N LYS A 90 16.43 -1.87 -7.29
CA LYS A 90 16.86 -0.65 -6.58
C LYS A 90 17.06 -0.88 -5.08
N GLY A 91 16.47 -1.94 -4.53
CA GLY A 91 16.55 -2.30 -3.12
C GLY A 91 15.19 -2.65 -2.53
N PRO A 92 15.14 -2.99 -1.24
CA PRO A 92 13.95 -3.55 -0.61
C PRO A 92 13.01 -2.49 0.02
N GLY A 93 13.42 -1.21 0.12
CA GLY A 93 12.71 -0.17 0.88
C GLY A 93 11.29 0.22 0.43
N LEU A 94 10.71 1.22 1.10
CA LEU A 94 9.31 1.67 0.89
C LEU A 94 9.14 2.69 -0.24
N CYS A 95 10.05 3.64 -0.40
CA CYS A 95 9.87 4.76 -1.33
C CYS A 95 9.93 4.31 -2.81
N HIS A 96 10.87 3.41 -3.10
CA HIS A 96 11.20 2.94 -4.44
C HIS A 96 11.88 1.57 -4.38
N GLY A 97 11.32 0.68 -3.57
CA GLY A 97 11.79 -0.68 -3.36
C GLY A 97 10.66 -1.71 -3.36
N VAL A 98 11.04 -2.98 -3.24
CA VAL A 98 10.09 -4.10 -3.34
C VAL A 98 9.03 -4.07 -2.24
N ALA A 99 9.37 -3.68 -1.00
CA ALA A 99 8.40 -3.60 0.10
C ALA A 99 7.31 -2.55 -0.16
N GLY A 100 7.68 -1.36 -0.65
CA GLY A 100 6.71 -0.31 -1.00
C GLY A 100 5.72 -0.76 -2.08
N ASN A 101 6.23 -1.47 -3.08
CA ASN A 101 5.41 -2.06 -4.13
C ASN A 101 4.50 -3.19 -3.59
N GLY A 102 4.99 -3.98 -2.63
CA GLY A 102 4.19 -4.97 -1.92
C GLY A 102 3.02 -4.35 -1.16
N TYR A 103 3.22 -3.19 -0.52
CA TYR A 103 2.14 -2.45 0.12
C TYR A 103 1.07 -1.97 -0.87
N ALA A 104 1.42 -1.64 -2.12
CA ALA A 104 0.42 -1.26 -3.13
C ALA A 104 -0.55 -2.43 -3.40
N LEU A 105 -0.02 -3.66 -3.44
CA LEU A 105 -0.83 -4.87 -3.59
C LEU A 105 -1.69 -5.13 -2.34
N LEU A 106 -1.21 -4.81 -1.13
CA LEU A 106 -2.03 -4.85 0.08
C LEU A 106 -3.15 -3.81 0.06
N GLU A 107 -2.92 -2.61 -0.47
CA GLU A 107 -3.98 -1.61 -0.63
C GLU A 107 -5.07 -2.09 -1.59
N MET A 108 -4.69 -2.75 -2.70
CA MET A 108 -5.68 -3.40 -3.59
C MET A 108 -6.45 -4.51 -2.89
N PHE A 109 -5.77 -5.39 -2.14
CA PHE A 109 -6.44 -6.43 -1.35
C PHE A 109 -7.47 -5.81 -0.40
N ARG A 110 -7.10 -4.73 0.28
CA ARG A 110 -7.98 -4.03 1.22
C ARG A 110 -9.17 -3.36 0.53
N ALA A 111 -8.95 -2.77 -0.66
CA ALA A 111 -10.00 -2.09 -1.42
C ALA A 111 -11.02 -3.06 -2.03
N THR A 112 -10.61 -4.27 -2.37
CA THR A 112 -11.42 -5.24 -3.13
C THR A 112 -11.87 -6.47 -2.34
N GLY A 113 -11.14 -6.82 -1.27
CA GLY A 113 -11.28 -8.12 -0.60
C GLY A 113 -10.72 -9.31 -1.39
N ASP A 114 -10.19 -9.10 -2.60
CA ASP A 114 -9.73 -10.18 -3.46
C ASP A 114 -8.36 -10.73 -3.00
N SER A 115 -8.40 -11.97 -2.50
CA SER A 115 -7.26 -12.70 -1.98
C SER A 115 -6.10 -12.88 -2.97
N LEU A 116 -6.33 -12.73 -4.29
CA LEU A 116 -5.27 -12.70 -5.29
C LEU A 116 -4.22 -11.63 -4.97
N TRP A 117 -4.66 -10.42 -4.59
CA TRP A 117 -3.75 -9.32 -4.29
C TRP A 117 -2.92 -9.58 -3.03
N LEU A 118 -3.52 -10.23 -2.02
CA LEU A 118 -2.80 -10.69 -0.84
C LEU A 118 -1.75 -11.74 -1.19
N ALA A 119 -2.09 -12.71 -2.05
CA ALA A 119 -1.14 -13.72 -2.51
C ALA A 119 0.05 -13.07 -3.25
N ARG A 120 -0.22 -12.07 -4.08
CA ARG A 120 0.82 -11.29 -4.78
C ARG A 120 1.69 -10.48 -3.82
N ALA A 121 1.12 -9.85 -2.79
CA ALA A 121 1.90 -9.16 -1.75
C ALA A 121 2.84 -10.12 -1.00
N LYS A 122 2.34 -11.32 -0.63
CA LYS A 122 3.17 -12.38 -0.03
C LYS A 122 4.28 -12.85 -0.97
N HIS A 123 4.00 -12.93 -2.27
CA HIS A 123 5.02 -13.25 -3.27
C HIS A 123 6.14 -12.21 -3.26
N PHE A 124 5.81 -10.92 -3.22
CA PHE A 124 6.79 -9.82 -3.13
C PHE A 124 7.67 -9.94 -1.88
N ALA A 125 7.08 -10.28 -0.73
CA ALA A 125 7.84 -10.55 0.50
C ALA A 125 8.85 -11.70 0.31
N SER A 126 8.46 -12.80 -0.35
CA SER A 126 9.39 -13.91 -0.61
C SER A 126 10.49 -13.54 -1.61
N ARG A 127 10.14 -12.82 -2.69
CA ARG A 127 11.07 -12.50 -3.78
C ARG A 127 12.11 -11.48 -3.35
N MET A 128 11.73 -10.50 -2.55
CA MET A 128 12.64 -9.52 -1.95
C MET A 128 13.79 -10.17 -1.17
N LEU A 129 13.57 -11.34 -0.58
CA LEU A 129 14.55 -12.08 0.22
C LEU A 129 15.30 -13.16 -0.57
N ALA A 130 14.89 -13.42 -1.81
CA ALA A 130 15.51 -14.45 -2.63
C ALA A 130 16.90 -14.01 -3.08
N LYS A 131 17.86 -14.95 -3.01
CA LYS A 131 19.28 -14.68 -3.29
C LYS A 131 19.51 -13.97 -4.61
N ASP A 132 18.83 -14.40 -5.67
CA ASP A 132 18.97 -13.81 -7.01
C ASP A 132 18.52 -12.35 -7.08
N VAL A 133 17.49 -11.97 -6.33
CA VAL A 133 17.01 -10.59 -6.24
C VAL A 133 17.92 -9.76 -5.36
N VAL A 134 18.37 -10.31 -4.23
CA VAL A 134 19.30 -9.64 -3.31
C VAL A 134 20.63 -9.33 -4.01
N ASP A 135 21.22 -10.32 -4.68
CA ASP A 135 22.49 -10.17 -5.40
C ASP A 135 22.39 -9.17 -6.56
N ALA A 136 21.22 -9.11 -7.22
CA ALA A 136 20.99 -8.18 -8.31
C ALA A 136 20.59 -6.76 -7.84
N SER A 137 20.34 -6.57 -6.54
CA SER A 137 19.87 -5.31 -5.99
C SER A 137 21.01 -4.37 -5.63
N ARG A 138 20.76 -3.07 -5.78
CA ARG A 138 21.66 -2.04 -5.28
C ARG A 138 21.56 -1.94 -3.76
N THR A 139 22.66 -1.52 -3.15
CA THR A 139 22.70 -1.09 -1.76
C THR A 139 22.05 0.29 -1.63
N PRO A 140 21.04 0.48 -0.77
CA PRO A 140 20.46 1.79 -0.52
C PRO A 140 21.46 2.75 0.15
N ASP A 141 21.32 4.05 -0.10
CA ASP A 141 22.17 5.08 0.52
C ASP A 141 22.04 5.03 2.04
N SER A 142 20.79 4.90 2.55
CA SER A 142 20.51 4.71 3.97
C SER A 142 19.91 3.34 4.27
N GLN A 143 20.77 2.31 4.32
CA GLN A 143 20.41 0.88 4.45
C GLN A 143 19.48 0.54 5.64
N TRP A 144 19.52 1.32 6.71
CA TRP A 144 18.73 1.09 7.93
C TRP A 144 17.51 2.01 8.04
N SER A 145 17.32 2.93 7.10
CA SER A 145 16.24 3.92 7.15
C SER A 145 14.87 3.30 6.86
N LEU A 146 13.82 4.04 7.24
CA LEU A 146 12.45 3.63 7.00
C LEU A 146 12.10 3.61 5.50
N PHE A 147 12.47 4.62 4.73
CA PHE A 147 12.00 4.75 3.34
C PHE A 147 12.89 4.07 2.31
N GLU A 148 14.18 3.88 2.57
CA GLU A 148 15.10 3.24 1.61
C GLU A 148 15.54 1.84 2.06
N GLY A 149 15.56 1.63 3.37
CA GLY A 149 16.29 0.54 3.99
C GLY A 149 15.44 -0.57 4.59
N LEU A 150 16.10 -1.33 5.46
CA LEU A 150 15.56 -2.53 6.10
C LEU A 150 14.49 -2.21 7.15
N ALA A 151 14.47 -1.02 7.77
CA ALA A 151 13.41 -0.67 8.70
C ALA A 151 12.03 -0.67 8.01
N GLY A 152 11.93 -0.12 6.80
CA GLY A 152 10.71 -0.19 6.00
C GLY A 152 10.36 -1.59 5.52
N THR A 153 11.38 -2.38 5.18
CA THR A 153 11.23 -3.81 4.85
C THR A 153 10.59 -4.56 6.02
N LEU A 154 11.04 -4.31 7.24
CA LEU A 154 10.50 -4.91 8.45
C LEU A 154 9.05 -4.50 8.69
N CYS A 155 8.68 -3.23 8.48
CA CYS A 155 7.28 -2.80 8.57
C CYS A 155 6.38 -3.67 7.66
N PHE A 156 6.77 -3.83 6.39
CA PHE A 156 6.00 -4.64 5.44
C PHE A 156 5.86 -6.10 5.88
N LEU A 157 6.95 -6.72 6.33
CA LEU A 157 6.93 -8.12 6.80
C LEU A 157 6.09 -8.29 8.07
N LEU A 158 6.17 -7.35 9.01
CA LEU A 158 5.40 -7.39 10.25
C LEU A 158 3.91 -7.15 10.01
N ASP A 159 3.54 -6.25 9.10
CA ASP A 159 2.16 -6.02 8.69
C ASP A 159 1.56 -7.26 8.02
N LEU A 160 2.31 -7.90 7.11
CA LEU A 160 1.91 -9.17 6.50
C LEU A 160 1.72 -10.29 7.53
N ARG A 161 2.53 -10.31 8.59
CA ARG A 161 2.46 -11.32 9.65
C ARG A 161 1.30 -11.08 10.61
N SER A 162 1.04 -9.83 10.98
CA SER A 162 0.10 -9.45 12.03
C SER A 162 -1.33 -9.35 11.52
N SER A 163 -1.58 -8.49 10.53
CA SER A 163 -2.91 -8.27 9.96
C SER A 163 -2.83 -7.61 8.58
N PRO A 164 -2.78 -8.39 7.48
CA PRO A 164 -2.71 -7.83 6.13
C PRO A 164 -3.88 -6.91 5.75
N SER A 165 -5.06 -7.10 6.36
CA SER A 165 -6.23 -6.24 6.13
C SER A 165 -6.15 -4.90 6.86
N ALA A 166 -5.32 -4.80 7.90
CA ALA A 166 -5.05 -3.58 8.66
C ALA A 166 -3.67 -2.96 8.33
N ALA A 167 -2.90 -3.60 7.44
CA ALA A 167 -1.60 -3.13 6.99
C ALA A 167 -1.71 -1.70 6.43
N ALA A 168 -0.76 -0.86 6.81
CA ALA A 168 -0.81 0.56 6.48
C ALA A 168 0.60 1.07 6.23
N LEU A 169 0.81 1.68 5.06
CA LEU A 169 2.12 2.19 4.66
C LEU A 169 2.59 3.27 5.66
N PRO A 170 3.72 3.10 6.35
CA PRO A 170 4.18 4.03 7.37
C PRO A 170 4.27 5.48 6.88
N LEU A 171 3.80 6.41 7.72
CA LEU A 171 3.81 7.88 7.50
C LEU A 171 3.01 8.39 6.28
N PHE A 172 2.43 7.50 5.48
CA PHE A 172 1.55 7.86 4.37
C PHE A 172 0.10 7.50 4.65
N ASP A 173 -0.13 6.32 5.22
CA ASP A 173 -1.46 5.84 5.53
C ASP A 173 -1.84 6.15 6.99
N PRO A 174 -2.65 7.19 7.25
CA PRO A 174 -3.03 7.57 8.62
C PRO A 174 -3.92 6.53 9.30
N ARG A 175 -4.40 5.52 8.55
CA ARG A 175 -5.21 4.43 9.09
C ARG A 175 -4.39 3.49 9.99
N ALA A 176 -3.05 3.59 9.96
CA ALA A 176 -2.13 2.93 10.89
C ALA A 176 -2.27 3.44 12.35
N SER A 177 -2.73 4.67 12.55
CA SER A 177 -2.66 5.34 13.87
C SER A 177 -3.86 5.09 14.78
N PHE A 178 -4.88 4.35 14.32
CA PHE A 178 -6.05 4.01 15.12
C PHE A 178 -6.34 2.50 15.05
N GLY A 179 -5.41 1.73 15.58
CA GLY A 179 -5.51 0.27 15.61
C GLY A 179 -4.46 -0.36 16.52
N VAL A 180 -4.39 0.07 17.78
CA VAL A 180 -3.85 -0.80 18.83
C VAL A 180 -4.63 -2.12 18.75
N PRO A 181 -3.99 -3.29 18.67
CA PRO A 181 -4.70 -4.54 18.43
C PRO A 181 -5.75 -4.78 19.51
N ALA A 182 -7.00 -5.00 19.08
CA ALA A 182 -8.00 -5.69 19.89
C ALA A 182 -7.50 -7.13 20.09
N GLY A 183 -6.64 -7.32 21.10
CA GLY A 183 -5.83 -8.53 21.25
C GLY A 183 -4.80 -8.49 22.38
N ALA A 184 -4.55 -7.34 23.01
CA ALA A 184 -4.10 -7.30 24.41
C ALA A 184 -5.27 -7.64 25.37
N LEU A 185 -6.15 -8.56 24.95
CA LEU A 185 -7.35 -8.98 25.65
C LEU A 185 -7.04 -10.25 26.42
N ALA A 186 -7.11 -10.11 27.74
CA ALA A 186 -7.72 -11.06 28.66
C ALA A 186 -7.79 -12.51 28.19
N ASP A 187 -6.87 -13.33 28.69
CA ASP A 187 -7.10 -14.76 28.82
C ASP A 187 -8.09 -14.97 29.98
N GLY A 188 -9.37 -14.90 29.65
CA GLY A 188 -10.45 -15.42 30.48
C GLY A 188 -10.44 -16.93 30.46
N GLY A 189 -9.55 -17.54 31.25
CA GLY A 189 -9.67 -18.95 31.63
C GLY A 189 -10.78 -19.15 32.67
N PRO A 190 -11.51 -20.29 32.67
CA PRO A 190 -12.63 -20.51 33.55
C PRO A 190 -12.18 -20.54 35.02
N GLY A 191 -12.95 -19.86 35.87
CA GLY A 191 -12.67 -19.67 37.28
C GLY A 191 -12.28 -20.95 38.03
N ARG A 192 -11.11 -20.91 38.67
CA ARG A 192 -10.84 -21.74 39.84
C ARG A 192 -11.23 -20.94 41.09
N LYS A 193 -12.28 -21.45 41.76
CA LYS A 193 -12.76 -20.96 43.06
C LYS A 193 -11.60 -20.71 44.01
N ARG A 194 -11.54 -19.52 44.60
CA ARG A 194 -10.82 -19.28 45.84
C ARG A 194 -11.38 -20.26 46.89
N ARG A 195 -10.56 -21.20 47.37
CA ARG A 195 -10.82 -21.83 48.66
C ARG A 195 -10.37 -20.83 49.72
N GLY A 196 -11.29 -20.52 50.62
CA GLY A 196 -11.07 -19.58 51.71
C GLY A 196 -10.01 -20.08 52.69
N ALA A 197 -9.41 -19.12 53.39
CA ALA A 197 -8.79 -19.38 54.67
C ALA A 197 -9.90 -19.66 55.71
N ALA A 198 -9.75 -20.76 56.44
CA ALA A 198 -10.27 -20.94 57.79
C ALA A 198 -9.36 -21.96 58.48
N GLU A 199 -8.82 -21.51 59.62
CA GLU A 199 -8.01 -22.20 60.65
C GLU A 199 -6.54 -22.48 60.37
#